data_AF-A0A2A6E6T3-F1
#
_entry.id   AF-A0A2A6E6T3-F1
#
_cell.length_a   1.000
_cell.length_b   1.000
_cell.length_c   1.000
_cell.angle_alpha   90.00
_cell.angle_beta   90.00
_cell.angle_gamma   90.00
#
_symmetry.space_group_name_H-M   'P 1'
#
loop_
_entity.id
_entity.type
_entity.pdbx_description
1 polymer ?
#
loop_
_entity_poly.entity_id
_entity_poly.type
_entity_poly.pdbx_seq_one_letter_code
_entity_poly.pdbx_strand_id
1 'polypeptide(L)'
;MKKKIIIFCLFIGLFINLTVGCEGVDDYSTNPNFRLDFSTDTLSFDTVFTTIGSATKHFKVYNPHNENLRIESVVLANPGKSGFRINVDGRKGSSFRDIDIWKRDSLYILVEVTVDPNNSDQPMIVEDSILFYTNGVRQSVLLQACGQDVHLLKGGVTYTENTTLTADRPYLIYDSLVVAEGVTATLQPGVTLYFHKHASLIVLGNIKAKGTLEKPIVFRGDRLDSIYANVTLAYDRIPGQWDGIYFGASSFDNEFEQVIVKNTTSGLFFHESTPDNLKIRIHNSQITNSQGSLLTAVNCRIEASNSEFTNAAENTVCLIGGFYQFTHCTIANYMKLAPRKRVAALVLSDTAKINNRSVHLPIRQAAFDNCIVDGSLHDDTTKLYRGEIAFFTKENRPEGGDGFNYRFNACLIQTKKITDNSRFVQCIFNRKPTYIRTGGEDHAYAFDFRLANQSVGISGADRTITALYPTDRHGVDRLNNHTGPSIGAYEYVYQKEKEN
;
A
#
# COMPACT_ATOMS: atom_id res chain seq x y z
N MET A 1 84.59 1.00 -28.67
CA MET A 1 83.70 -0.05 -29.21
C MET A 1 82.80 -0.72 -28.16
N LYS A 2 83.29 -1.09 -26.96
CA LYS A 2 82.49 -1.81 -25.93
C LYS A 2 81.19 -1.11 -25.48
N LYS A 3 81.16 0.23 -25.33
CA LYS A 3 79.93 0.97 -24.95
C LYS A 3 78.82 0.96 -26.02
N LYS A 4 79.17 0.93 -27.31
CA LYS A 4 78.18 0.91 -28.41
C LYS A 4 77.50 -0.46 -28.54
N ILE A 5 78.22 -1.54 -28.24
CA ILE A 5 77.68 -2.91 -28.25
C ILE A 5 76.70 -3.13 -27.08
N ILE A 6 77.00 -2.59 -25.90
CA ILE A 6 76.10 -2.68 -24.73
C ILE A 6 74.79 -1.93 -24.98
N ILE A 7 74.85 -0.73 -25.57
CA ILE A 7 73.65 0.05 -25.91
C ILE A 7 72.82 -0.65 -26.99
N PHE A 8 73.45 -1.28 -27.97
CA PHE A 8 72.78 -2.05 -29.02
C PHE A 8 72.09 -3.31 -28.46
N CYS A 9 72.75 -4.04 -27.54
CA CYS A 9 72.13 -5.18 -26.85
C CYS A 9 70.99 -4.75 -25.92
N LEU A 10 71.09 -3.58 -25.27
CA LEU A 10 69.99 -3.02 -24.46
C LEU A 10 68.80 -2.60 -25.32
N PHE A 11 69.04 -2.03 -26.51
CA PHE A 11 67.98 -1.70 -27.46
C PHE A 11 67.30 -2.94 -28.05
N ILE A 12 68.05 -4.00 -28.35
CA ILE A 12 67.49 -5.28 -28.82
C ILE A 12 66.70 -5.98 -27.71
N GLY A 13 67.20 -5.97 -26.46
CA GLY A 13 66.47 -6.50 -25.31
C GLY A 13 65.18 -5.72 -25.02
N LEU A 14 65.18 -4.39 -25.22
CA LEU A 14 63.98 -3.56 -25.08
C LEU A 14 62.99 -3.80 -26.23
N PHE A 15 63.46 -4.05 -27.45
CA PHE A 15 62.62 -4.35 -28.62
C PHE A 15 61.96 -5.73 -28.53
N ILE A 16 62.64 -6.75 -27.98
CA ILE A 16 62.09 -8.10 -27.80
C ILE A 16 61.01 -8.13 -26.70
N ASN A 17 61.06 -7.22 -25.72
CA ASN A 17 60.00 -7.07 -24.72
C ASN A 17 58.77 -6.28 -25.20
N LEU A 18 58.84 -5.63 -26.36
CA LEU A 18 57.71 -4.92 -26.97
C LEU A 18 56.88 -5.78 -27.94
N THR A 19 57.35 -6.99 -28.27
CA THR A 19 56.63 -7.93 -29.16
C THR A 19 55.92 -9.06 -28.41
N VAL A 20 55.96 -9.08 -27.08
CA VAL A 20 55.00 -9.86 -26.27
C VAL A 20 53.77 -8.97 -26.02
N GLY A 21 53.16 -8.52 -27.11
CA GLY A 21 51.78 -8.09 -27.09
C GLY A 21 50.95 -9.32 -26.79
N CYS A 22 50.18 -9.28 -25.71
CA CYS A 22 49.25 -10.34 -25.32
C CYS A 22 48.19 -10.50 -26.42
N GLU A 23 48.43 -11.37 -27.40
CA GLU A 23 47.39 -11.94 -28.27
C GLU A 23 46.54 -12.91 -27.43
N GLY A 24 45.74 -12.32 -26.54
CA GLY A 24 44.58 -12.96 -25.92
C GLY A 24 43.34 -12.18 -26.36
N VAL A 25 43.21 -11.95 -27.66
CA VAL A 25 42.12 -11.15 -28.25
C VAL A 25 41.01 -12.12 -28.64
N ASP A 26 40.00 -12.20 -27.79
CA ASP A 26 38.61 -12.58 -28.10
C ASP A 26 38.34 -13.96 -28.73
N ASP A 27 38.92 -15.04 -28.18
CA ASP A 27 38.44 -16.39 -28.52
C ASP A 27 37.05 -16.66 -27.89
N TYR A 28 36.06 -16.90 -28.76
CA TYR A 28 34.72 -17.32 -28.37
C TYR A 28 34.57 -18.83 -28.58
N SER A 29 34.07 -19.52 -27.55
CA SER A 29 33.82 -20.96 -27.65
C SER A 29 32.69 -21.23 -28.64
N THR A 30 32.86 -22.22 -29.51
CA THR A 30 31.81 -22.73 -30.42
C THR A 30 31.23 -24.08 -29.95
N ASN A 31 31.56 -24.51 -28.72
CA ASN A 31 31.11 -25.77 -28.18
C ASN A 31 29.58 -25.76 -27.92
N PRO A 32 28.79 -26.62 -28.57
CA PRO A 32 27.33 -26.66 -28.40
C PRO A 32 26.89 -27.09 -26.99
N ASN A 33 27.81 -27.64 -26.18
CA ASN A 33 27.52 -27.95 -24.77
C ASN A 33 27.60 -26.71 -23.86
N PHE A 34 28.19 -25.60 -24.33
CA PHE A 34 28.27 -24.37 -23.56
C PHE A 34 27.01 -23.54 -23.76
N ARG A 35 26.02 -23.87 -22.93
CA ARG A 35 24.70 -23.22 -22.89
C ARG A 35 24.68 -22.03 -21.95
N LEU A 36 23.77 -21.10 -22.22
CA LEU A 36 23.46 -19.99 -21.32
C LEU A 36 22.59 -20.50 -20.15
N ASP A 37 22.79 -19.88 -18.99
CA ASP A 37 21.87 -20.02 -17.86
C ASP A 37 20.98 -18.77 -17.75
N PHE A 38 19.73 -18.94 -17.34
CA PHE A 38 18.80 -17.83 -17.15
C PHE A 38 18.39 -17.73 -15.69
N SER A 39 18.21 -16.52 -15.16
CA SER A 39 17.68 -16.34 -13.81
C SER A 39 16.20 -16.75 -13.68
N THR A 40 15.52 -17.00 -14.79
CA THR A 40 14.13 -17.45 -14.85
C THR A 40 13.86 -18.17 -16.18
N ASP A 41 12.92 -19.11 -16.17
CA ASP A 41 12.38 -19.76 -17.36
C ASP A 41 11.15 -19.02 -17.92
N THR A 42 10.40 -18.33 -17.06
CA THR A 42 9.19 -17.57 -17.38
C THR A 42 9.16 -16.23 -16.67
N LEU A 43 9.15 -15.15 -17.44
CA LEU A 43 8.94 -13.80 -16.93
C LEU A 43 7.46 -13.42 -17.04
N SER A 44 6.74 -13.56 -15.92
CA SER A 44 5.32 -13.22 -15.83
C SER A 44 5.10 -11.77 -15.38
N PHE A 45 4.16 -11.07 -16.01
CA PHE A 45 3.56 -9.84 -15.56
C PHE A 45 2.17 -10.19 -15.02
N ASP A 46 1.82 -9.66 -13.85
CA ASP A 46 0.51 -9.90 -13.25
C ASP A 46 -0.55 -9.09 -14.02
N THR A 47 -1.55 -8.53 -13.33
CA THR A 47 -2.55 -7.66 -13.95
C THR A 47 -1.89 -6.42 -14.55
N VAL A 48 -1.98 -6.27 -15.86
CA VAL A 48 -1.55 -5.09 -16.63
C VAL A 48 -2.81 -4.42 -17.17
N PHE A 49 -3.03 -3.16 -16.80
CA PHE A 49 -4.12 -2.39 -17.38
C PHE A 49 -3.84 -2.15 -18.86
N THR A 50 -4.81 -2.49 -19.70
CA THR A 50 -4.70 -2.27 -21.15
C THR A 50 -4.47 -0.79 -21.45
N THR A 51 -3.79 -0.47 -22.54
CA THR A 51 -3.43 0.89 -23.02
C THR A 51 -2.34 1.68 -22.27
N ILE A 52 -2.04 1.42 -20.99
CA ILE A 52 -1.07 2.24 -20.21
C ILE A 52 0.35 1.66 -20.22
N GLY A 53 0.49 0.35 -20.48
CA GLY A 53 1.78 -0.34 -20.44
C GLY A 53 2.17 -0.77 -19.02
N SER A 54 2.99 -1.81 -18.93
CA SER A 54 3.45 -2.38 -17.67
C SER A 54 4.64 -1.62 -17.08
N ALA A 55 4.92 -1.85 -15.80
CA ALA A 55 6.27 -1.63 -15.28
C ALA A 55 7.30 -2.49 -16.03
N THR A 56 8.55 -2.05 -16.07
CA THR A 56 9.67 -2.81 -16.64
C THR A 56 10.08 -3.94 -15.69
N LYS A 57 10.08 -5.19 -16.14
CA LYS A 57 10.72 -6.32 -15.45
C LYS A 57 12.05 -6.66 -16.11
N HIS A 58 12.90 -7.40 -15.42
CA HIS A 58 14.16 -7.86 -15.98
C HIS A 58 14.50 -9.28 -15.54
N PHE A 59 15.35 -9.94 -16.33
CA PHE A 59 16.03 -11.16 -15.94
C PHE A 59 17.48 -11.11 -16.40
N LYS A 60 18.31 -11.99 -15.84
CA LYS A 60 19.72 -12.12 -16.20
C LYS A 60 19.94 -13.34 -17.08
N VAL A 61 20.84 -13.16 -18.05
CA VAL A 61 21.42 -14.22 -18.87
C VAL A 61 22.86 -14.37 -18.43
N TYR A 62 23.27 -15.58 -18.11
CA TYR A 62 24.59 -15.88 -17.57
C TYR A 62 25.39 -16.74 -18.56
N ASN A 63 26.68 -16.46 -18.61
CA ASN A 63 27.67 -17.40 -19.10
C ASN A 63 28.33 -18.10 -17.89
N PRO A 64 27.88 -19.31 -17.51
CA PRO A 64 28.46 -20.01 -16.37
C PRO A 64 29.84 -20.62 -16.67
N HIS A 65 30.31 -20.56 -17.92
CA HIS A 65 31.51 -21.23 -18.40
C HIS A 65 32.77 -20.36 -18.23
N ASN A 66 33.93 -21.00 -18.39
CA ASN A 66 35.25 -20.36 -18.28
C ASN A 66 35.78 -19.80 -19.61
N GLU A 67 34.97 -19.85 -20.67
CA GLU A 67 35.27 -19.32 -22.00
C GLU A 67 34.24 -18.23 -22.36
N ASN A 68 34.65 -17.26 -23.19
CA ASN A 68 33.73 -16.25 -23.70
C ASN A 68 32.72 -16.90 -24.65
N LEU A 69 31.48 -16.43 -24.64
CA LEU A 69 30.45 -16.87 -25.57
C LEU A 69 29.96 -15.69 -26.39
N ARG A 70 29.57 -15.99 -27.64
CA ARG A 70 28.86 -15.05 -28.50
C ARG A 70 27.45 -15.55 -28.73
N ILE A 71 26.47 -14.76 -28.31
CA ILE A 71 25.07 -15.01 -28.60
C ILE A 71 24.84 -14.55 -30.04
N GLU A 72 24.65 -15.52 -30.93
CA GLU A 72 24.42 -15.33 -32.36
C GLU A 72 23.20 -14.44 -32.59
N SER A 73 22.12 -14.70 -31.85
CA SER A 73 20.96 -13.81 -31.85
C SER A 73 20.08 -13.90 -30.60
N VAL A 74 19.44 -12.78 -30.29
CA VAL A 74 18.35 -12.66 -29.32
C VAL A 74 17.14 -12.06 -30.04
N VAL A 75 16.02 -12.77 -30.05
CA VAL A 75 14.83 -12.41 -30.86
C VAL A 75 13.57 -12.53 -30.02
N LEU A 76 12.76 -11.45 -29.98
CA LEU A 76 11.37 -11.54 -29.51
C LEU A 76 10.55 -12.24 -30.60
N ALA A 77 9.82 -13.29 -30.26
CA ALA A 77 9.20 -14.15 -31.27
C ALA A 77 8.02 -13.48 -31.99
N ASN A 78 7.19 -12.68 -31.31
CA ASN A 78 6.01 -12.04 -31.91
C ASN A 78 5.89 -10.53 -31.61
N PRO A 79 6.92 -9.71 -31.93
CA PRO A 79 7.04 -8.33 -31.46
C PRO A 79 5.90 -7.39 -31.92
N GLY A 80 5.25 -7.70 -33.04
CA GLY A 80 4.15 -6.91 -33.59
C GLY A 80 2.75 -7.34 -33.15
N LYS A 81 2.62 -8.45 -32.38
CA LYS A 81 1.32 -9.00 -31.97
C LYS A 81 1.18 -9.15 -30.47
N SER A 82 2.27 -9.41 -29.76
CA SER A 82 2.23 -9.75 -28.34
C SER A 82 2.26 -8.52 -27.42
N GLY A 83 2.56 -7.34 -27.95
CA GLY A 83 2.69 -6.11 -27.16
C GLY A 83 3.94 -6.03 -26.28
N PHE A 84 4.75 -7.11 -26.22
CA PHE A 84 6.02 -7.12 -25.50
C PHE A 84 7.09 -6.30 -26.23
N ARG A 85 7.96 -5.67 -25.46
CA ARG A 85 9.13 -4.92 -25.92
C ARG A 85 10.32 -5.31 -25.05
N ILE A 86 11.48 -5.47 -25.67
CA ILE A 86 12.69 -5.89 -24.98
C ILE A 86 13.83 -4.89 -25.18
N ASN A 87 14.70 -4.84 -24.19
CA ASN A 87 16.00 -4.20 -24.24
C ASN A 87 17.07 -5.21 -23.83
N VAL A 88 18.11 -5.33 -24.65
CA VAL A 88 19.22 -6.25 -24.43
C VAL A 88 20.48 -5.43 -24.23
N ASP A 89 21.01 -5.47 -23.00
CA ASP A 89 22.23 -4.77 -22.60
C ASP A 89 22.29 -3.29 -23.02
N GLY A 90 21.20 -2.57 -22.74
CA GLY A 90 21.04 -1.14 -23.04
C GLY A 90 20.45 -0.84 -24.42
N ARG A 91 20.36 -1.81 -25.33
CA ARG A 91 19.84 -1.61 -26.70
C ARG A 91 18.37 -2.01 -26.80
N LYS A 92 17.50 -1.11 -27.26
CA LYS A 92 16.07 -1.40 -27.53
C LYS A 92 15.89 -1.98 -28.93
N GLY A 93 15.00 -2.96 -29.07
CA GLY A 93 14.74 -3.63 -30.35
C GLY A 93 14.00 -4.96 -30.18
N SER A 94 13.66 -5.61 -31.28
CA SER A 94 13.04 -6.94 -31.28
C SER A 94 13.98 -8.05 -31.75
N SER A 95 15.14 -7.70 -32.29
CA SER A 95 16.17 -8.62 -32.77
C SER A 95 17.54 -8.00 -32.55
N PHE A 96 18.45 -8.80 -32.02
CA PHE A 96 19.83 -8.43 -31.72
C PHE A 96 20.74 -9.55 -32.21
N ARG A 97 21.97 -9.23 -32.60
CA ARG A 97 22.96 -10.17 -33.11
C ARG A 97 24.32 -9.90 -32.51
N ASP A 98 25.16 -10.94 -32.50
CA ASP A 98 26.57 -10.87 -32.13
C ASP A 98 26.78 -10.19 -30.77
N ILE A 99 26.05 -10.68 -29.76
CA ILE A 99 26.16 -10.17 -28.39
C ILE A 99 27.23 -10.97 -27.65
N ASP A 100 28.29 -10.28 -27.26
CA ASP A 100 29.40 -10.88 -26.52
C ASP A 100 29.06 -10.98 -25.04
N ILE A 101 29.30 -12.14 -24.44
CA ILE A 101 29.19 -12.37 -22.99
C ILE A 101 30.47 -13.03 -22.48
N TRP A 102 31.21 -12.32 -21.64
CA TRP A 102 32.48 -12.80 -21.12
C TRP A 102 32.32 -14.02 -20.22
N LYS A 103 33.40 -14.79 -20.08
CA LYS A 103 33.46 -15.92 -19.15
C LYS A 103 33.02 -15.49 -17.75
N ARG A 104 32.17 -16.29 -17.11
CA ARG A 104 31.64 -16.03 -15.76
C ARG A 104 30.91 -14.70 -15.61
N ASP A 105 30.39 -14.13 -16.69
CA ASP A 105 29.70 -12.86 -16.68
C ASP A 105 28.18 -13.02 -16.95
N SER A 106 27.46 -11.92 -16.83
CA SER A 106 26.02 -11.84 -17.04
C SER A 106 25.62 -10.54 -17.74
N LEU A 107 24.52 -10.59 -18.48
CA LEU A 107 23.86 -9.40 -19.03
C LEU A 107 22.41 -9.30 -18.57
N TYR A 108 21.84 -8.11 -18.68
CA TYR A 108 20.43 -7.85 -18.37
C TYR A 108 19.57 -7.83 -19.62
N ILE A 109 18.39 -8.44 -19.51
CA ILE A 109 17.28 -8.28 -20.43
C ILE A 109 16.17 -7.55 -19.70
N LEU A 110 15.76 -6.39 -20.20
CA LEU A 110 14.61 -5.66 -19.69
C LEU A 110 13.41 -5.89 -20.61
N VAL A 111 12.24 -6.08 -20.02
CA VAL A 111 11.00 -6.42 -20.72
C VAL A 111 9.87 -5.53 -20.20
N GLU A 112 9.06 -5.01 -21.13
CA GLU A 112 7.81 -4.30 -20.87
C GLU A 112 6.72 -4.87 -21.78
N VAL A 113 5.45 -4.70 -21.40
CA VAL A 113 4.31 -5.09 -22.23
C VAL A 113 3.27 -3.98 -22.25
N THR A 114 2.65 -3.74 -23.40
CA THR A 114 1.40 -2.97 -23.48
C THR A 114 0.36 -3.87 -24.11
N VAL A 115 -0.66 -4.22 -23.34
CA VAL A 115 -1.76 -5.06 -23.82
C VAL A 115 -2.81 -4.18 -24.48
N ASP A 116 -3.20 -4.54 -25.69
CA ASP A 116 -4.29 -3.87 -26.41
C ASP A 116 -5.64 -4.31 -25.82
N PRO A 117 -6.58 -3.37 -25.60
CA PRO A 117 -7.90 -3.69 -25.08
C PRO A 117 -8.71 -4.50 -26.09
N ASN A 118 -9.51 -5.44 -25.60
CA ASN A 118 -10.43 -6.24 -26.42
C ASN A 118 -11.91 -5.98 -26.07
N ASN A 119 -12.16 -4.99 -25.21
CA ASN A 119 -13.45 -4.61 -24.65
C ASN A 119 -14.17 -5.74 -23.89
N SER A 120 -13.39 -6.61 -23.23
CA SER A 120 -13.88 -7.70 -22.38
C SER A 120 -13.89 -7.28 -20.92
N ASP A 121 -14.90 -7.69 -20.18
CA ASP A 121 -14.91 -7.52 -18.71
C ASP A 121 -13.96 -8.51 -18.01
N GLN A 122 -13.66 -9.64 -18.66
CA GLN A 122 -12.75 -10.67 -18.13
C GLN A 122 -11.29 -10.40 -18.52
N PRO A 123 -10.33 -10.65 -17.60
CA PRO A 123 -8.92 -10.60 -17.92
C PRO A 123 -8.52 -11.55 -19.05
N MET A 124 -7.49 -11.17 -19.82
CA MET A 124 -6.96 -11.93 -20.94
C MET A 124 -5.50 -12.30 -20.72
N ILE A 125 -5.09 -13.48 -21.19
CA ILE A 125 -3.69 -13.92 -21.14
C ILE A 125 -3.00 -13.53 -22.46
N VAL A 126 -1.84 -12.91 -22.36
CA VAL A 126 -0.96 -12.59 -23.50
C VAL A 126 0.37 -13.28 -23.30
N GLU A 127 0.86 -14.00 -24.31
CA GLU A 127 2.07 -14.80 -24.25
C GLU A 127 3.03 -14.48 -25.42
N ASP A 128 4.32 -14.58 -25.15
CA ASP A 128 5.38 -14.57 -26.15
C ASP A 128 6.62 -15.30 -25.65
N SER A 129 7.72 -15.27 -26.40
CA SER A 129 9.01 -15.79 -25.94
C SER A 129 10.17 -14.97 -26.48
N ILE A 130 11.26 -14.94 -25.73
CA ILE A 130 12.55 -14.44 -26.18
C ILE A 130 13.40 -15.65 -26.54
N LEU A 131 13.86 -15.72 -27.78
CA LEU A 131 14.65 -16.80 -28.34
C LEU A 131 16.14 -16.41 -28.33
N PHE A 132 16.99 -17.29 -27.81
CA PHE A 132 18.45 -17.15 -27.77
C PHE A 132 19.07 -18.22 -28.65
N TYR A 133 20.04 -17.83 -29.49
CA TYR A 133 20.85 -18.74 -30.29
C TYR A 133 22.32 -18.57 -29.92
N THR A 134 22.96 -19.65 -29.48
CA THR A 134 24.38 -19.66 -29.07
C THR A 134 24.98 -21.01 -29.43
N ASN A 135 26.10 -21.03 -30.15
CA ASN A 135 26.81 -22.24 -30.57
C ASN A 135 25.90 -23.24 -31.30
N GLY A 136 25.01 -22.74 -32.15
CA GLY A 136 24.00 -23.54 -32.87
C GLY A 136 22.88 -24.11 -31.99
N VAL A 137 22.82 -23.79 -30.70
CA VAL A 137 21.77 -24.23 -29.77
C VAL A 137 20.76 -23.12 -29.55
N ARG A 138 19.47 -23.47 -29.66
CA ARG A 138 18.34 -22.60 -29.34
C ARG A 138 17.89 -22.80 -27.90
N GLN A 139 17.75 -21.70 -27.16
CA GLN A 139 17.10 -21.65 -25.85
C GLN A 139 16.00 -20.56 -25.86
N SER A 140 15.11 -20.58 -24.87
CA SER A 140 14.04 -19.58 -24.76
C SER A 140 13.69 -19.25 -23.34
N VAL A 141 13.22 -18.02 -23.13
CA VAL A 141 12.53 -17.58 -21.92
C VAL A 141 11.10 -17.20 -22.30
N LEU A 142 10.11 -17.74 -21.58
CA LEU A 142 8.70 -17.46 -21.81
C LEU A 142 8.32 -16.09 -21.24
N LEU A 143 7.43 -15.38 -21.91
CA LEU A 143 6.82 -14.13 -21.46
C LEU A 143 5.32 -14.35 -21.32
N GLN A 144 4.74 -13.91 -20.20
CA GLN A 144 3.31 -14.00 -19.98
C GLN A 144 2.80 -12.74 -19.28
N ALA A 145 1.61 -12.25 -19.64
CA ALA A 145 0.95 -11.12 -18.99
C ALA A 145 -0.56 -11.37 -18.87
N CYS A 146 -1.18 -10.85 -17.80
CA CYS A 146 -2.63 -10.84 -17.64
C CYS A 146 -3.18 -9.43 -17.92
N GLY A 147 -3.72 -9.20 -19.11
CA GLY A 147 -4.35 -7.93 -19.48
C GLY A 147 -5.73 -7.76 -18.83
N GLN A 148 -6.01 -6.58 -18.28
CA GLN A 148 -7.33 -6.22 -17.74
C GLN A 148 -7.80 -4.91 -18.35
N ASP A 149 -8.94 -4.95 -19.03
CA ASP A 149 -9.62 -3.76 -19.51
C ASP A 149 -10.19 -2.99 -18.32
N VAL A 150 -10.18 -1.66 -18.44
CA VAL A 150 -10.59 -0.75 -17.37
C VAL A 150 -11.51 0.35 -17.89
N HIS A 151 -12.34 0.88 -17.01
CA HIS A 151 -12.98 2.17 -17.20
C HIS A 151 -11.94 3.27 -16.97
N LEU A 152 -11.28 3.71 -18.03
CA LEU A 152 -10.23 4.74 -17.96
C LEU A 152 -10.84 6.14 -17.79
N LEU A 153 -10.55 6.78 -16.65
CA LEU A 153 -10.92 8.16 -16.35
C LEU A 153 -9.66 9.03 -16.40
N LYS A 154 -9.48 9.73 -17.52
CA LYS A 154 -8.32 10.58 -17.82
C LYS A 154 -8.78 11.96 -18.31
N GLY A 155 -8.00 12.99 -18.01
CA GLY A 155 -8.29 14.40 -18.32
C GLY A 155 -9.01 15.17 -17.21
N GLY A 156 -8.98 14.67 -15.97
CA GLY A 156 -9.65 15.34 -14.82
C GLY A 156 -11.18 15.25 -14.87
N VAL A 157 -11.71 14.03 -14.76
CA VAL A 157 -13.15 13.77 -14.89
C VAL A 157 -13.93 14.34 -13.71
N THR A 158 -15.04 15.03 -14.00
CA THR A 158 -16.00 15.50 -13.00
C THR A 158 -17.37 14.90 -13.31
N TYR A 159 -17.95 14.17 -12.34
CA TYR A 159 -19.35 13.78 -12.40
C TYR A 159 -20.21 14.99 -12.03
N THR A 160 -20.98 15.47 -13.01
CA THR A 160 -21.93 16.58 -12.89
C THR A 160 -23.39 16.12 -12.76
N GLU A 161 -23.62 14.81 -12.86
CA GLU A 161 -24.91 14.16 -12.65
C GLU A 161 -24.74 12.90 -11.81
N ASN A 162 -25.83 12.46 -11.16
CA ASN A 162 -25.80 11.26 -10.33
C ASN A 162 -25.30 10.07 -11.14
N THR A 163 -24.23 9.44 -10.66
CA THR A 163 -23.50 8.41 -11.40
C THR A 163 -23.42 7.14 -10.58
N THR A 164 -23.71 6.00 -11.21
CA THR A 164 -23.54 4.67 -10.60
C THR A 164 -22.35 3.96 -11.23
N LEU A 165 -21.41 3.50 -10.42
CA LEU A 165 -20.28 2.70 -10.83
C LEU A 165 -20.60 1.22 -10.58
N THR A 166 -20.43 0.41 -11.63
CA THR A 166 -20.70 -1.04 -11.63
C THR A 166 -19.41 -1.82 -11.45
N ALA A 167 -19.51 -3.07 -10.99
CA ALA A 167 -18.35 -3.96 -10.81
C ALA A 167 -18.08 -4.85 -12.04
N ASP A 168 -18.42 -4.38 -13.24
CA ASP A 168 -18.17 -5.07 -14.51
C ASP A 168 -16.68 -5.13 -14.82
N ARG A 169 -15.97 -4.01 -14.66
CA ARG A 169 -14.51 -3.92 -14.74
C ARG A 169 -14.00 -2.81 -13.82
N PRO A 170 -12.71 -2.83 -13.40
CA PRO A 170 -12.21 -1.81 -12.51
C PRO A 170 -12.10 -0.45 -13.19
N TYR A 171 -12.10 0.61 -12.39
CA TYR A 171 -11.91 1.99 -12.83
C TYR A 171 -10.45 2.40 -12.64
N LEU A 172 -9.85 3.04 -13.63
CA LEU A 172 -8.50 3.59 -13.54
C LEU A 172 -8.56 5.12 -13.64
N ILE A 173 -8.29 5.78 -12.53
CA ILE A 173 -8.31 7.22 -12.36
C ILE A 173 -6.89 7.71 -12.54
N TYR A 174 -6.61 8.31 -13.70
CA TYR A 174 -5.25 8.70 -14.06
C TYR A 174 -4.85 10.08 -13.52
N ASP A 175 -5.80 11.02 -13.45
CA ASP A 175 -5.56 12.38 -12.98
C ASP A 175 -6.27 12.65 -11.66
N SER A 176 -7.60 12.83 -11.67
CA SER A 176 -8.44 12.90 -10.47
C SER A 176 -9.89 12.66 -10.88
N LEU A 177 -10.70 12.23 -9.92
CA LEU A 177 -12.15 12.14 -10.07
C LEU A 177 -12.81 13.12 -9.11
N VAL A 178 -13.68 13.97 -9.64
CA VAL A 178 -14.49 14.91 -8.84
C VAL A 178 -15.96 14.48 -8.87
N VAL A 179 -16.59 14.42 -7.71
CA VAL A 179 -18.05 14.34 -7.58
C VAL A 179 -18.55 15.75 -7.25
N ALA A 180 -19.23 16.41 -8.19
CA ALA A 180 -19.63 17.80 -8.05
C ALA A 180 -20.64 18.02 -6.92
N GLU A 181 -20.82 19.27 -6.48
CA GLU A 181 -21.80 19.62 -5.47
C GLU A 181 -23.22 19.23 -5.91
N GLY A 182 -24.02 18.70 -4.97
CA GLY A 182 -25.37 18.19 -5.26
C GLY A 182 -25.42 16.86 -6.03
N VAL A 183 -24.28 16.30 -6.43
CA VAL A 183 -24.18 15.03 -7.16
C VAL A 183 -23.88 13.87 -6.21
N THR A 184 -24.50 12.72 -6.47
CA THR A 184 -24.25 11.46 -5.78
C THR A 184 -23.47 10.49 -6.67
N ALA A 185 -22.32 10.02 -6.21
CA ALA A 185 -21.63 8.86 -6.77
C ALA A 185 -22.00 7.60 -5.98
N THR A 186 -22.63 6.63 -6.64
CA THR A 186 -23.01 5.34 -6.02
C THR A 186 -22.10 4.24 -6.53
N LEU A 187 -21.40 3.55 -5.64
CA LEU A 187 -20.53 2.42 -6.00
C LEU A 187 -21.21 1.13 -5.56
N GLN A 188 -21.40 0.22 -6.51
CA GLN A 188 -21.96 -1.11 -6.26
C GLN A 188 -20.94 -2.05 -5.57
N PRO A 189 -21.40 -3.13 -4.92
CA PRO A 189 -20.50 -4.12 -4.33
C PRO A 189 -19.47 -4.68 -5.32
N GLY A 190 -18.21 -4.74 -4.90
CA GLY A 190 -17.09 -5.27 -5.69
C GLY A 190 -16.39 -4.26 -6.60
N VAL A 191 -16.87 -3.01 -6.67
CA VAL A 191 -16.21 -1.94 -7.43
C VAL A 191 -14.78 -1.72 -6.92
N THR A 192 -13.81 -1.69 -7.83
CA THR A 192 -12.42 -1.36 -7.52
C THR A 192 -11.98 -0.13 -8.31
N LEU A 193 -11.47 0.88 -7.60
CA LEU A 193 -10.90 2.11 -8.15
C LEU A 193 -9.39 2.07 -7.94
N TYR A 194 -8.66 2.11 -9.06
CA TYR A 194 -7.22 2.27 -9.12
C TYR A 194 -6.90 3.74 -9.38
N PHE A 195 -6.04 4.32 -8.55
CA PHE A 195 -5.58 5.70 -8.69
C PHE A 195 -4.12 5.70 -9.11
N HIS A 196 -3.82 6.46 -10.16
CA HIS A 196 -2.45 6.74 -10.55
C HIS A 196 -1.77 7.64 -9.51
N LYS A 197 -0.44 7.72 -9.59
CA LYS A 197 0.33 8.60 -8.72
C LYS A 197 -0.14 10.05 -8.85
N HIS A 198 -0.31 10.73 -7.71
CA HIS A 198 -0.89 12.07 -7.59
C HIS A 198 -2.38 12.19 -7.89
N ALA A 199 -3.06 11.08 -8.17
CA ALA A 199 -4.50 11.10 -8.35
C ALA A 199 -5.27 11.11 -7.03
N SER A 200 -6.41 11.78 -7.05
CA SER A 200 -7.30 11.93 -5.90
C SER A 200 -8.77 11.73 -6.27
N LEU A 201 -9.56 11.37 -5.26
CA LEU A 201 -11.02 11.45 -5.31
C LEU A 201 -11.46 12.66 -4.51
N ILE A 202 -12.13 13.62 -5.15
CA ILE A 202 -12.63 14.84 -4.53
C ILE A 202 -14.16 14.77 -4.51
N VAL A 203 -14.74 14.73 -3.32
CA VAL A 203 -16.20 14.63 -3.12
C VAL A 203 -16.72 15.98 -2.62
N LEU A 204 -17.33 16.76 -3.52
CA LEU A 204 -18.03 18.00 -3.19
C LEU A 204 -19.53 17.77 -2.97
N GLY A 205 -20.09 16.77 -3.65
CA GLY A 205 -21.44 16.23 -3.42
C GLY A 205 -21.43 15.15 -2.35
N ASN A 206 -21.85 13.93 -2.68
CA ASN A 206 -21.72 12.79 -1.75
C ASN A 206 -21.33 11.49 -2.47
N ILE A 207 -20.81 10.54 -1.70
CA ILE A 207 -20.47 9.19 -2.16
C ILE A 207 -21.18 8.13 -1.30
N LYS A 208 -21.76 7.15 -1.98
CA LYS A 208 -22.41 5.98 -1.39
C LYS A 208 -21.68 4.72 -1.86
N ALA A 209 -20.72 4.26 -1.07
CA ALA A 209 -19.97 3.05 -1.34
C ALA A 209 -20.42 1.95 -0.37
N LYS A 210 -21.28 1.05 -0.87
CA LYS A 210 -21.84 -0.05 -0.08
C LYS A 210 -21.41 -1.39 -0.64
N GLY A 211 -20.29 -1.90 -0.14
CA GLY A 211 -19.81 -3.24 -0.43
C GLY A 211 -20.55 -4.31 0.36
N THR A 212 -20.15 -5.57 0.16
CA THR A 212 -20.49 -6.68 1.05
C THR A 212 -19.22 -7.35 1.55
N LEU A 213 -19.34 -8.27 2.51
CA LEU A 213 -18.20 -9.04 3.02
C LEU A 213 -17.46 -9.79 1.91
N GLU A 214 -18.21 -10.36 0.95
CA GLU A 214 -17.68 -11.12 -0.18
C GLU A 214 -17.18 -10.21 -1.32
N LYS A 215 -17.77 -9.02 -1.43
CA LYS A 215 -17.50 -8.05 -2.50
C LYS A 215 -17.26 -6.66 -1.91
N PRO A 216 -16.14 -6.46 -1.19
CA PRO A 216 -15.81 -5.14 -0.67
C PRO A 216 -15.53 -4.17 -1.81
N ILE A 217 -15.75 -2.89 -1.57
CA ILE A 217 -15.35 -1.82 -2.49
C ILE A 217 -13.92 -1.40 -2.14
N VAL A 218 -13.05 -1.27 -3.14
CA VAL A 218 -11.62 -1.06 -2.92
C VAL A 218 -11.12 0.21 -3.61
N PHE A 219 -10.47 1.09 -2.85
CA PHE A 219 -9.74 2.26 -3.34
C PHE A 219 -8.24 2.04 -3.09
N ARG A 220 -7.43 2.01 -4.15
CA ARG A 220 -5.99 1.69 -4.05
C ARG A 220 -5.18 2.31 -5.20
N GLY A 221 -3.85 2.31 -5.05
CA GLY A 221 -2.93 2.66 -6.14
C GLY A 221 -2.96 1.66 -7.29
N ASP A 222 -2.64 2.12 -8.50
CA ASP A 222 -2.61 1.36 -9.75
C ASP A 222 -1.34 0.51 -9.95
N ARG A 223 -0.34 0.63 -9.06
CA ARG A 223 0.84 -0.23 -9.05
C ARG A 223 0.56 -1.58 -8.40
N LEU A 224 0.65 -2.64 -9.22
CA LEU A 224 0.36 -4.03 -8.82
C LEU A 224 1.63 -4.89 -8.71
N ASP A 225 2.79 -4.33 -9.06
CA ASP A 225 4.08 -4.99 -9.02
C ASP A 225 4.68 -5.05 -7.60
N SER A 226 5.92 -5.56 -7.48
CA SER A 226 6.70 -5.60 -6.23
C SER A 226 7.96 -4.76 -6.35
N ILE A 227 8.43 -4.16 -5.25
CA ILE A 227 9.61 -3.27 -5.26
C ILE A 227 10.88 -4.02 -5.70
N TYR A 228 11.04 -5.27 -5.28
CA TYR A 228 12.18 -6.10 -5.63
C TYR A 228 11.72 -7.49 -6.07
N ALA A 229 12.41 -8.07 -7.05
CA ALA A 229 12.12 -9.44 -7.51
C ALA A 229 12.47 -10.51 -6.45
N ASN A 230 13.35 -10.19 -5.49
CA ASN A 230 13.83 -11.08 -4.44
C ASN A 230 13.32 -10.77 -3.03
N VAL A 231 12.75 -9.57 -2.80
CA VAL A 231 12.06 -9.21 -1.56
C VAL A 231 10.60 -9.00 -1.91
N THR A 232 9.74 -9.91 -1.45
CA THR A 232 8.30 -10.02 -1.76
C THR A 232 7.46 -8.88 -1.14
N LEU A 233 7.93 -7.64 -1.24
CA LEU A 233 7.23 -6.45 -0.81
C LEU A 233 6.42 -5.90 -1.99
N ALA A 234 5.16 -6.32 -2.05
CA ALA A 234 4.19 -5.84 -3.03
C ALA A 234 3.90 -4.33 -2.83
N TYR A 235 3.80 -3.58 -3.93
CA TYR A 235 3.36 -2.16 -3.89
C TYR A 235 1.99 -1.98 -3.23
N ASP A 236 1.18 -3.04 -3.21
CA ASP A 236 -0.09 -3.08 -2.49
C ASP A 236 0.02 -2.93 -0.97
N ARG A 237 1.22 -2.84 -0.41
CA ARG A 237 1.46 -2.56 1.02
C ARG A 237 2.10 -1.19 1.25
N ILE A 238 2.53 -0.52 0.18
CA ILE A 238 3.39 0.65 0.28
C ILE A 238 2.53 1.91 0.39
N PRO A 239 2.68 2.73 1.44
CA PRO A 239 1.98 4.01 1.52
C PRO A 239 2.42 4.98 0.41
N GLY A 240 1.59 5.99 0.12
CA GLY A 240 1.94 7.08 -0.83
C GLY A 240 1.86 6.72 -2.31
N GLN A 241 1.00 5.78 -2.70
CA GLN A 241 0.81 5.41 -4.12
C GLN A 241 -0.10 6.40 -4.86
N TRP A 242 -1.04 7.02 -4.17
CA TRP A 242 -2.00 8.00 -4.70
C TRP A 242 -2.40 8.98 -3.60
N ASP A 243 -2.98 10.13 -3.95
CA ASP A 243 -3.08 11.23 -3.00
C ASP A 243 -4.07 10.97 -1.87
N GLY A 244 -5.33 10.64 -2.16
CA GLY A 244 -6.33 10.45 -1.12
C GLY A 244 -7.78 10.72 -1.53
N ILE A 245 -8.67 10.64 -0.55
CA ILE A 245 -10.08 11.02 -0.68
C ILE A 245 -10.33 12.30 0.12
N TYR A 246 -10.77 13.35 -0.57
CA TYR A 246 -11.00 14.67 -0.01
C TYR A 246 -12.48 15.00 -0.03
N PHE A 247 -13.07 15.23 1.13
CA PHE A 247 -14.47 15.61 1.27
C PHE A 247 -14.56 17.12 1.49
N GLY A 248 -15.15 17.84 0.53
CA GLY A 248 -15.33 19.29 0.57
C GLY A 248 -16.29 19.74 1.68
N ALA A 249 -16.35 21.03 1.97
CA ALA A 249 -17.17 21.59 3.05
C ALA A 249 -18.67 21.25 2.90
N SER A 250 -19.19 21.27 1.66
CA SER A 250 -20.57 20.94 1.27
C SER A 250 -20.91 19.45 1.29
N SER A 251 -19.91 18.57 1.37
CA SER A 251 -20.11 17.13 1.22
C SER A 251 -20.59 16.51 2.53
N PHE A 252 -21.84 16.07 2.57
CA PHE A 252 -22.51 15.43 3.71
C PHE A 252 -23.15 14.11 3.30
N ASP A 253 -23.60 13.35 4.30
CA ASP A 253 -24.29 12.08 4.13
C ASP A 253 -23.50 11.08 3.28
N ASN A 254 -22.18 11.06 3.41
CA ASN A 254 -21.35 10.04 2.79
C ASN A 254 -21.50 8.71 3.51
N GLU A 255 -21.27 7.61 2.81
CA GLU A 255 -21.43 6.28 3.41
C GLU A 255 -20.43 5.28 2.85
N PHE A 256 -19.63 4.71 3.76
CA PHE A 256 -18.73 3.59 3.50
C PHE A 256 -19.21 2.38 4.32
N GLU A 257 -19.60 1.33 3.62
CA GLU A 257 -19.92 0.01 4.18
C GLU A 257 -19.05 -1.03 3.46
N GLN A 258 -18.30 -1.86 4.21
CA GLN A 258 -17.40 -2.87 3.62
C GLN A 258 -16.44 -2.28 2.57
N VAL A 259 -15.85 -1.13 2.91
CA VAL A 259 -14.89 -0.41 2.06
C VAL A 259 -13.47 -0.67 2.52
N ILE A 260 -12.54 -0.78 1.58
CA ILE A 260 -11.10 -0.82 1.82
C ILE A 260 -10.45 0.37 1.11
N VAL A 261 -9.84 1.28 1.89
CA VAL A 261 -9.01 2.37 1.38
C VAL A 261 -7.58 2.10 1.79
N LYS A 262 -6.64 2.06 0.84
CA LYS A 262 -5.25 1.76 1.16
C LYS A 262 -4.22 2.52 0.34
N ASN A 263 -3.04 2.67 0.94
CA ASN A 263 -1.80 3.10 0.29
C ASN A 263 -1.80 4.57 -0.16
N THR A 264 -2.44 5.44 0.61
CA THR A 264 -2.62 6.87 0.30
C THR A 264 -1.41 7.72 0.71
N THR A 265 -1.30 8.92 0.15
CA THR A 265 -0.44 9.99 0.66
C THR A 265 -1.11 10.70 1.84
N SER A 266 -2.40 10.98 1.74
CA SER A 266 -3.28 11.57 2.76
C SER A 266 -4.60 10.81 2.72
N GLY A 267 -4.96 10.04 3.75
CA GLY A 267 -6.04 9.05 3.67
C GLY A 267 -7.41 9.61 3.31
N LEU A 268 -8.24 9.82 4.34
CA LEU A 268 -9.52 10.50 4.26
C LEU A 268 -9.34 11.88 4.88
N PHE A 269 -9.46 12.92 4.07
CA PHE A 269 -9.39 14.30 4.53
C PHE A 269 -10.76 14.94 4.44
N PHE A 270 -11.34 15.25 5.60
CA PHE A 270 -12.61 15.97 5.69
C PHE A 270 -12.31 17.45 5.98
N HIS A 271 -12.52 18.29 4.96
CA HIS A 271 -12.42 19.73 5.10
C HIS A 271 -13.39 20.25 6.15
N GLU A 272 -13.05 21.42 6.72
CA GLU A 272 -13.89 22.10 7.70
C GLU A 272 -15.34 22.18 7.24
N SER A 273 -16.25 21.77 8.12
CA SER A 273 -17.69 21.88 7.90
C SER A 273 -18.42 22.12 9.23
N THR A 274 -19.66 21.63 9.37
CA THR A 274 -20.43 21.72 10.62
C THR A 274 -20.66 20.33 11.22
N PRO A 275 -20.63 20.16 12.55
CA PRO A 275 -21.00 18.92 13.22
C PRO A 275 -22.52 18.74 13.37
N ASP A 276 -23.34 19.68 12.90
CA ASP A 276 -24.81 19.56 12.96
C ASP A 276 -25.34 18.49 11.99
N ASN A 277 -24.67 18.31 10.86
CA ASN A 277 -25.02 17.33 9.82
C ASN A 277 -23.98 16.21 9.76
N LEU A 278 -24.43 14.97 9.52
CA LEU A 278 -23.53 13.83 9.36
C LEU A 278 -22.63 14.03 8.13
N LYS A 279 -21.31 14.00 8.34
CA LYS A 279 -20.32 14.08 7.26
C LYS A 279 -20.21 12.75 6.54
N ILE A 280 -20.00 11.68 7.30
CA ILE A 280 -19.84 10.32 6.81
C ILE A 280 -20.20 9.30 7.89
N ARG A 281 -20.78 8.19 7.46
CA ARG A 281 -20.81 6.93 8.21
C ARG A 281 -19.79 5.96 7.64
N ILE A 282 -18.95 5.38 8.51
CA ILE A 282 -17.94 4.37 8.14
C ILE A 282 -18.21 3.11 8.94
N HIS A 283 -18.69 2.06 8.28
CA HIS A 283 -19.04 0.80 8.93
C HIS A 283 -18.35 -0.38 8.24
N ASN A 284 -17.91 -1.36 9.04
CA ASN A 284 -17.24 -2.57 8.56
C ASN A 284 -16.08 -2.32 7.58
N SER A 285 -15.37 -1.21 7.71
CA SER A 285 -14.43 -0.73 6.70
C SER A 285 -12.99 -0.77 7.21
N GLN A 286 -12.03 -0.77 6.29
CA GLN A 286 -10.60 -0.74 6.59
C GLN A 286 -9.95 0.42 5.85
N ILE A 287 -9.31 1.32 6.60
CA ILE A 287 -8.53 2.42 6.06
C ILE A 287 -7.10 2.20 6.56
N THR A 288 -6.18 1.88 5.66
CA THR A 288 -4.85 1.39 6.07
C THR A 288 -3.71 1.92 5.21
N ASN A 289 -2.51 2.01 5.80
CA ASN A 289 -1.27 2.42 5.16
C ASN A 289 -1.34 3.80 4.47
N SER A 290 -1.00 4.86 5.21
CA SER A 290 -0.86 6.22 4.66
C SER A 290 0.53 6.80 4.90
N GLN A 291 1.04 7.59 3.94
CA GLN A 291 2.28 8.34 4.11
C GLN A 291 2.09 9.58 5.02
N GLY A 292 0.85 10.07 5.12
CA GLY A 292 0.41 11.08 6.07
C GLY A 292 -0.53 10.47 7.10
N SER A 293 -1.57 11.21 7.46
CA SER A 293 -2.66 10.70 8.30
C SER A 293 -3.60 9.76 7.52
N LEU A 294 -4.29 8.84 8.20
CA LEU A 294 -5.35 8.02 7.57
C LEU A 294 -6.70 8.70 7.59
N LEU A 295 -7.03 9.41 8.66
CA LEU A 295 -8.26 10.17 8.78
C LEU A 295 -7.94 11.49 9.47
N THR A 296 -8.25 12.60 8.80
CA THR A 296 -8.23 13.94 9.39
C THR A 296 -9.58 14.60 9.19
N ALA A 297 -10.21 15.04 10.28
CA ALA A 297 -11.51 15.69 10.23
C ALA A 297 -11.49 17.02 10.99
N VAL A 298 -12.01 18.07 10.34
CA VAL A 298 -12.09 19.41 10.92
C VAL A 298 -13.55 19.80 11.08
N ASN A 299 -13.99 19.97 12.33
CA ASN A 299 -15.34 20.39 12.72
C ASN A 299 -16.48 19.57 12.05
N CYS A 300 -16.29 18.26 11.93
CA CYS A 300 -17.24 17.37 11.26
C CYS A 300 -18.06 16.55 12.27
N ARG A 301 -19.17 15.97 11.79
CA ARG A 301 -19.83 14.84 12.46
C ARG A 301 -19.47 13.52 11.78
N ILE A 302 -18.80 12.60 12.47
CA ILE A 302 -18.42 11.28 11.93
C ILE A 302 -18.90 10.18 12.87
N GLU A 303 -19.52 9.17 12.28
CA GLU A 303 -19.93 7.94 12.95
C GLU A 303 -19.14 6.78 12.32
N ALA A 304 -18.32 6.09 13.13
CA ALA A 304 -17.54 4.94 12.70
C ALA A 304 -17.82 3.73 13.58
N SER A 305 -18.06 2.57 12.98
CA SER A 305 -18.27 1.33 13.72
C SER A 305 -17.65 0.12 13.04
N ASN A 306 -17.24 -0.89 13.83
CA ASN A 306 -16.64 -2.14 13.31
C ASN A 306 -15.52 -1.91 12.28
N SER A 307 -14.74 -0.85 12.44
CA SER A 307 -13.82 -0.37 11.40
C SER A 307 -12.38 -0.28 11.89
N GLU A 308 -11.45 -0.55 10.98
CA GLU A 308 -10.02 -0.55 11.21
C GLU A 308 -9.37 0.70 10.60
N PHE A 309 -8.60 1.44 11.40
CA PHE A 309 -7.78 2.58 11.00
C PHE A 309 -6.32 2.32 11.38
N THR A 310 -5.53 1.80 10.44
CA THR A 310 -4.23 1.22 10.77
C THR A 310 -3.06 1.70 9.93
N ASN A 311 -1.95 1.97 10.61
CA ASN A 311 -0.65 2.31 10.03
C ASN A 311 -0.63 3.61 9.20
N ALA A 312 -0.05 4.65 9.79
CA ALA A 312 0.23 5.91 9.12
C ALA A 312 1.64 6.39 9.50
N ALA A 313 2.34 7.08 8.60
CA ALA A 313 3.61 7.72 8.98
C ALA A 313 3.35 8.88 9.96
N GLU A 314 2.15 9.46 9.95
CA GLU A 314 1.67 10.41 10.96
C GLU A 314 0.69 9.75 11.94
N ASN A 315 -0.43 10.39 12.25
CA ASN A 315 -1.50 9.86 13.10
C ASN A 315 -2.46 8.99 12.28
N THR A 316 -3.04 7.95 12.87
CA THR A 316 -4.08 7.18 12.17
C THR A 316 -5.37 8.01 12.15
N VAL A 317 -5.75 8.63 13.27
CA VAL A 317 -6.98 9.40 13.39
C VAL A 317 -6.67 10.75 14.06
N CYS A 318 -6.98 11.85 13.36
CA CYS A 318 -6.89 13.21 13.87
C CYS A 318 -8.23 13.91 13.78
N LEU A 319 -8.78 14.29 14.92
CA LEU A 319 -10.11 14.90 15.04
C LEU A 319 -9.97 16.29 15.65
N ILE A 320 -10.37 17.32 14.89
CA ILE A 320 -10.18 18.73 15.27
C ILE A 320 -11.53 19.42 15.37
N GLY A 321 -12.09 19.54 16.57
CA GLY A 321 -13.44 20.05 16.83
C GLY A 321 -14.54 19.21 16.16
N GLY A 322 -15.78 19.28 16.64
CA GLY A 322 -16.92 18.58 16.04
C GLY A 322 -17.53 17.48 16.92
N PHE A 323 -18.11 16.45 16.29
CA PHE A 323 -18.89 15.41 16.94
C PHE A 323 -18.51 14.03 16.40
N TYR A 324 -17.99 13.16 17.26
CA TYR A 324 -17.38 11.90 16.86
C TYR A 324 -17.91 10.74 17.69
N GLN A 325 -18.27 9.66 17.01
CA GLN A 325 -18.63 8.38 17.63
C GLN A 325 -17.86 7.26 16.94
N PHE A 326 -17.10 6.51 17.72
CA PHE A 326 -16.34 5.35 17.29
C PHE A 326 -16.74 4.16 18.17
N THR A 327 -17.27 3.09 17.57
CA THR A 327 -17.70 1.90 18.32
C THR A 327 -17.11 0.63 17.73
N HIS A 328 -16.46 -0.21 18.54
CA HIS A 328 -15.76 -1.39 18.01
C HIS A 328 -14.78 -1.02 16.88
N CYS A 329 -13.95 0.00 17.08
CA CYS A 329 -12.92 0.39 16.12
C CYS A 329 -11.53 -0.01 16.61
N THR A 330 -10.66 -0.40 15.67
CA THR A 330 -9.23 -0.60 15.94
C THR A 330 -8.44 0.55 15.33
N ILE A 331 -7.88 1.40 16.17
CA ILE A 331 -7.06 2.56 15.80
C ILE A 331 -5.62 2.23 16.21
N ALA A 332 -4.83 1.66 15.30
CA ALA A 332 -3.51 1.16 15.65
C ALA A 332 -2.40 1.62 14.70
N ASN A 333 -1.22 1.97 15.23
CA ASN A 333 -0.11 2.40 14.39
C ASN A 333 1.18 1.62 14.66
N TYR A 334 1.43 0.63 13.80
CA TYR A 334 2.64 -0.19 13.80
C TYR A 334 3.42 0.00 12.50
N MET A 335 3.27 1.15 11.84
CA MET A 335 3.89 1.41 10.54
C MET A 335 5.41 1.16 10.58
N LYS A 336 5.88 0.26 9.71
CA LYS A 336 7.30 -0.08 9.50
C LYS A 336 7.82 0.32 8.11
N LEU A 337 6.91 0.52 7.15
CA LEU A 337 7.23 0.81 5.75
C LEU A 337 7.51 2.30 5.50
N ALA A 338 7.12 3.16 6.44
CA ALA A 338 7.45 4.59 6.44
C ALA A 338 7.88 5.02 7.86
N PRO A 339 8.84 5.95 8.01
CA PRO A 339 9.26 6.43 9.32
C PRO A 339 8.10 7.15 10.01
N ARG A 340 7.69 6.69 11.19
CA ARG A 340 6.69 7.39 11.99
C ARG A 340 7.24 8.72 12.50
N LYS A 341 6.46 9.81 12.39
CA LYS A 341 6.80 11.15 12.93
C LYS A 341 6.62 11.29 14.45
N ARG A 342 6.60 10.16 15.19
CA ARG A 342 6.41 10.10 16.65
C ARG A 342 5.16 10.84 17.17
N VAL A 343 4.09 10.82 16.38
CA VAL A 343 2.76 11.31 16.77
C VAL A 343 1.85 10.14 17.16
N ALA A 344 1.02 10.37 18.18
CA ALA A 344 0.03 9.42 18.67
C ALA A 344 -0.89 8.92 17.54
N ALA A 345 -1.32 7.67 17.61
CA ALA A 345 -2.31 7.10 16.70
C ALA A 345 -3.60 7.94 16.69
N LEU A 346 -4.15 8.23 17.87
CA LEU A 346 -5.33 9.06 18.03
C LEU A 346 -4.98 10.46 18.56
N VAL A 347 -5.38 11.48 17.82
CA VAL A 347 -5.23 12.89 18.20
C VAL A 347 -6.60 13.55 18.29
N LEU A 348 -6.88 14.19 19.43
CA LEU A 348 -8.02 15.08 19.60
C LEU A 348 -7.53 16.51 19.79
N SER A 349 -8.10 17.47 19.08
CA SER A 349 -7.81 18.88 19.26
C SER A 349 -9.06 19.76 19.18
N ASP A 350 -9.08 20.85 19.93
CA ASP A 350 -10.10 21.92 19.79
C ASP A 350 -9.57 23.16 19.04
N THR A 351 -8.41 23.03 18.40
CA THR A 351 -7.74 24.15 17.76
C THR A 351 -7.22 23.73 16.39
N ALA A 352 -7.70 24.41 15.34
CA ALA A 352 -7.18 24.28 13.99
C ALA A 352 -6.28 25.47 13.63
N LYS A 353 -5.29 25.25 12.75
CA LYS A 353 -4.61 26.34 12.06
C LYS A 353 -5.25 26.54 10.70
N ILE A 354 -6.02 27.61 10.54
CA ILE A 354 -6.67 27.98 9.28
C ILE A 354 -6.10 29.34 8.86
N ASN A 355 -5.52 29.41 7.65
CA ASN A 355 -4.87 30.63 7.13
C ASN A 355 -3.84 31.23 8.11
N ASN A 356 -2.99 30.39 8.70
CA ASN A 356 -2.01 30.74 9.75
C ASN A 356 -2.59 31.36 11.03
N ARG A 357 -3.92 31.29 11.24
CA ARG A 357 -4.57 31.72 12.47
C ARG A 357 -5.04 30.50 13.25
N SER A 358 -4.82 30.53 14.57
CA SER A 358 -5.39 29.53 15.47
C SER A 358 -6.87 29.81 15.65
N VAL A 359 -7.71 28.90 15.13
CA VAL A 359 -9.17 28.94 15.24
C VAL A 359 -9.60 27.91 16.27
N HIS A 360 -10.45 28.32 17.19
CA HIS A 360 -11.02 27.40 18.18
C HIS A 360 -12.27 26.74 17.62
N LEU A 361 -12.29 25.40 17.65
CA LEU A 361 -13.38 24.56 17.18
C LEU A 361 -13.69 23.54 18.29
N PRO A 362 -14.80 23.68 19.04
CA PRO A 362 -15.05 22.84 20.20
C PRO A 362 -15.28 21.38 19.80
N ILE A 363 -14.75 20.44 20.58
CA ILE A 363 -15.18 19.04 20.54
C ILE A 363 -16.48 18.96 21.35
N ARG A 364 -17.62 18.95 20.63
CA ARG A 364 -18.96 18.80 21.23
C ARG A 364 -19.14 17.39 21.81
N GLN A 365 -18.56 16.39 21.13
CA GLN A 365 -18.48 15.01 21.59
C GLN A 365 -17.36 14.27 20.87
N ALA A 366 -16.60 13.46 21.60
CA ALA A 366 -15.77 12.39 21.07
C ALA A 366 -15.93 11.14 21.94
N ALA A 367 -16.80 10.23 21.51
CA ALA A 367 -17.11 8.99 22.21
C ALA A 367 -16.43 7.80 21.53
N PHE A 368 -15.68 7.03 22.31
CA PHE A 368 -15.01 5.81 21.88
C PHE A 368 -15.51 4.67 22.76
N ASP A 369 -16.21 3.72 22.18
CA ASP A 369 -16.80 2.59 22.89
C ASP A 369 -16.25 1.28 22.33
N ASN A 370 -15.75 0.39 23.20
CA ASN A 370 -15.18 -0.89 22.79
C ASN A 370 -14.05 -0.76 21.75
N CYS A 371 -13.26 0.32 21.81
CA CYS A 371 -12.19 0.60 20.84
C CYS A 371 -10.81 0.13 21.32
N ILE A 372 -9.95 -0.23 20.37
CA ILE A 372 -8.51 -0.37 20.59
C ILE A 372 -7.82 0.91 20.10
N VAL A 373 -6.96 1.51 20.92
CA VAL A 373 -6.02 2.57 20.53
C VAL A 373 -4.61 2.13 20.91
N ASP A 374 -3.80 1.78 19.92
CA ASP A 374 -2.54 1.07 20.15
C ASP A 374 -1.45 1.40 19.11
N GLY A 375 -0.22 0.96 19.33
CA GLY A 375 0.88 1.23 18.42
C GLY A 375 2.26 1.14 19.05
N SER A 376 3.27 1.47 18.23
CA SER A 376 4.69 1.35 18.61
C SER A 376 5.26 2.51 19.43
N LEU A 377 4.49 3.57 19.72
CA LEU A 377 4.96 4.63 20.63
C LEU A 377 4.89 4.16 22.07
N HIS A 378 6.01 4.26 22.74
CA HIS A 378 6.15 3.91 24.15
C HIS A 378 5.76 5.11 25.02
N ASP A 379 5.37 4.81 26.26
CA ASP A 379 5.02 5.80 27.27
C ASP A 379 6.20 6.76 27.53
N ASP A 380 6.09 8.00 27.09
CA ASP A 380 6.90 9.09 27.65
C ASP A 380 6.29 9.45 29.01
N THR A 381 6.97 9.04 30.08
CA THR A 381 6.49 9.10 31.47
C THR A 381 6.38 10.53 32.03
N THR A 382 6.77 11.55 31.26
CA THR A 382 6.82 12.95 31.70
C THR A 382 5.50 13.72 31.51
N LYS A 383 4.50 13.19 30.80
CA LYS A 383 3.21 13.89 30.53
C LYS A 383 2.00 12.95 30.64
N LEU A 384 0.84 13.51 31.04
CA LEU A 384 -0.39 12.76 31.41
C LEU A 384 -1.08 12.03 30.23
N TYR A 385 -0.77 12.40 28.99
CA TYR A 385 -1.28 11.77 27.75
C TYR A 385 -0.15 11.61 26.72
N ARG A 386 0.78 10.70 26.99
CA ARG A 386 1.77 10.26 26.00
C ARG A 386 1.80 8.74 25.91
N GLY A 387 1.97 8.26 24.69
CA GLY A 387 1.56 6.95 24.21
C GLY A 387 0.86 7.14 22.86
N GLU A 388 -0.23 6.41 22.63
CA GLU A 388 -0.97 6.41 21.36
C GLU A 388 -2.25 7.27 21.38
N ILE A 389 -2.47 8.04 22.46
CA ILE A 389 -3.43 9.14 22.51
C ILE A 389 -2.72 10.47 22.78
N ALA A 390 -3.20 11.56 22.17
CA ALA A 390 -2.76 12.92 22.48
C ALA A 390 -3.92 13.92 22.38
N PHE A 391 -4.02 14.79 23.39
CA PHE A 391 -5.01 15.87 23.44
C PHE A 391 -4.33 17.23 23.32
N PHE A 392 -4.90 18.11 22.51
CA PHE A 392 -4.39 19.47 22.28
C PHE A 392 -5.51 20.49 22.48
N THR A 393 -5.44 21.24 23.58
CA THR A 393 -6.35 22.34 23.90
C THR A 393 -5.66 23.70 23.75
N LYS A 394 -6.44 24.76 23.52
CA LYS A 394 -5.92 26.13 23.60
C LYS A 394 -5.47 26.45 25.04
N GLU A 395 -4.33 27.12 25.17
CA GLU A 395 -3.71 27.51 26.46
C GLU A 395 -4.74 28.12 27.42
N ASN A 396 -4.76 27.60 28.65
CA ASN A 396 -5.64 27.96 29.79
C ASN A 396 -7.04 27.34 29.85
N ARG A 397 -7.39 26.32 29.05
CA ARG A 397 -8.63 25.55 29.25
C ARG A 397 -8.34 24.14 29.77
N PRO A 398 -9.02 23.69 30.85
CA PRO A 398 -8.90 22.32 31.30
C PRO A 398 -9.45 21.37 30.23
N GLU A 399 -8.70 20.31 29.93
CA GLU A 399 -9.20 19.20 29.13
C GLU A 399 -10.46 18.63 29.79
N GLY A 400 -11.54 18.44 29.03
CA GLY A 400 -12.82 17.99 29.58
C GLY A 400 -13.74 19.10 30.09
N GLY A 401 -13.43 20.39 29.89
CA GLY A 401 -14.38 21.51 30.09
C GLY A 401 -15.41 21.67 28.94
N ASP A 402 -16.28 22.68 29.02
CA ASP A 402 -17.45 22.92 28.14
C ASP A 402 -17.19 23.10 26.61
N GLY A 403 -15.96 22.86 26.14
CA GLY A 403 -15.58 22.85 24.72
C GLY A 403 -14.70 21.68 24.29
N PHE A 404 -14.45 20.71 25.19
CA PHE A 404 -13.59 19.54 24.93
C PHE A 404 -14.20 18.27 25.53
N ASN A 405 -15.38 17.88 25.06
CA ASN A 405 -16.14 16.76 25.63
C ASN A 405 -15.76 15.42 24.97
N TYR A 406 -15.08 14.54 25.72
CA TYR A 406 -14.72 13.20 25.28
C TYR A 406 -15.08 12.12 26.32
N ARG A 407 -15.17 10.87 25.86
CA ARG A 407 -15.32 9.67 26.67
C ARG A 407 -14.69 8.46 26.00
N PHE A 408 -14.08 7.59 26.79
CA PHE A 408 -13.67 6.25 26.42
C PHE A 408 -14.39 5.24 27.33
N ASN A 409 -15.07 4.26 26.76
CA ASN A 409 -15.79 3.21 27.48
C ASN A 409 -15.31 1.83 27.02
N ALA A 410 -14.86 0.99 27.95
CA ALA A 410 -14.40 -0.36 27.67
C ALA A 410 -13.36 -0.43 26.52
N CYS A 411 -12.43 0.53 26.50
CA CYS A 411 -11.38 0.62 25.50
C CYS A 411 -10.06 0.00 25.98
N LEU A 412 -9.26 -0.52 25.04
CA LEU A 412 -7.86 -0.89 25.27
C LEU A 412 -6.97 0.23 24.72
N ILE A 413 -6.18 0.88 25.58
CA ILE A 413 -5.43 2.08 25.23
C ILE A 413 -3.95 1.95 25.62
N GLN A 414 -3.06 2.07 24.64
CA GLN A 414 -1.61 2.14 24.86
C GLN A 414 -1.21 3.55 25.31
N THR A 415 -1.27 3.78 26.61
CA THR A 415 -0.78 4.97 27.29
C THR A 415 -0.59 4.66 28.78
N LYS A 416 0.13 5.53 29.49
CA LYS A 416 0.22 5.48 30.96
C LYS A 416 -1.18 5.36 31.56
N LYS A 417 -1.35 4.46 32.53
CA LYS A 417 -2.63 4.26 33.22
C LYS A 417 -3.19 5.59 33.75
N ILE A 418 -4.43 5.88 33.40
CA ILE A 418 -5.19 7.04 33.86
C ILE A 418 -6.14 6.58 34.96
N THR A 419 -5.99 7.11 36.18
CA THR A 419 -6.76 6.70 37.36
C THR A 419 -7.80 7.73 37.81
N ASP A 420 -7.54 9.02 37.56
CA ASP A 420 -8.30 10.14 38.15
C ASP A 420 -9.09 10.93 37.09
N ASN A 421 -9.71 10.23 36.15
CA ASN A 421 -10.52 10.84 35.10
C ASN A 421 -11.75 9.98 34.78
N SER A 422 -12.94 10.47 35.17
CA SER A 422 -14.23 9.77 34.99
C SER A 422 -14.64 9.59 33.53
N ARG A 423 -13.95 10.25 32.59
CA ARG A 423 -14.17 10.10 31.15
C ARG A 423 -13.60 8.79 30.60
N PHE A 424 -12.76 8.09 31.37
CA PHE A 424 -12.28 6.75 31.04
C PHE A 424 -12.99 5.72 31.91
N VAL A 425 -13.96 5.03 31.33
CA VAL A 425 -14.81 4.05 32.01
C VAL A 425 -14.37 2.66 31.59
N GLN A 426 -14.02 1.80 32.56
CA GLN A 426 -13.66 0.39 32.34
C GLN A 426 -12.55 0.17 31.29
N CYS A 427 -11.65 1.14 31.12
CA CYS A 427 -10.57 1.05 30.14
C CYS A 427 -9.40 0.20 30.65
N ILE A 428 -8.78 -0.53 29.73
CA ILE A 428 -7.53 -1.28 29.95
C ILE A 428 -6.38 -0.42 29.44
N PHE A 429 -5.39 -0.16 30.29
CA PHE A 429 -4.24 0.68 29.94
C PHE A 429 -2.93 -0.08 29.97
N ASN A 430 -2.01 0.29 29.07
CA ASN A 430 -0.62 -0.17 29.03
C ASN A 430 -0.46 -1.70 29.10
N ARG A 431 -1.38 -2.43 28.48
CA ARG A 431 -1.33 -3.88 28.33
C ARG A 431 -1.29 -4.19 26.85
N LYS A 432 -0.11 -4.53 26.35
CA LYS A 432 0.12 -4.75 24.92
C LYS A 432 -0.74 -5.92 24.40
N PRO A 433 -1.66 -5.69 23.45
CA PRO A 433 -2.34 -6.78 22.77
C PRO A 433 -1.38 -7.54 21.85
N THR A 434 -1.69 -8.80 21.61
CA THR A 434 -1.00 -9.62 20.62
C THR A 434 -1.91 -9.73 19.40
N TYR A 435 -1.43 -9.29 18.25
CA TYR A 435 -2.15 -9.42 16.99
C TYR A 435 -1.64 -10.63 16.19
N ILE A 436 -2.46 -11.12 15.26
CA ILE A 436 -2.07 -12.22 14.36
C ILE A 436 -0.81 -11.83 13.56
N ARG A 437 -0.70 -10.58 13.08
CA ARG A 437 0.52 -10.06 12.43
C ARG A 437 0.71 -8.57 12.72
N THR A 438 1.91 -8.17 13.12
CA THR A 438 2.27 -6.76 13.42
C THR A 438 3.25 -6.15 12.41
N GLY A 439 3.29 -6.71 11.19
CA GLY A 439 4.23 -6.33 10.15
C GLY A 439 5.67 -6.74 10.50
N GLY A 440 6.45 -7.14 9.51
CA GLY A 440 7.83 -7.58 9.67
C GLY A 440 8.32 -8.32 8.43
N GLU A 441 9.64 -8.46 8.30
CA GLU A 441 10.26 -9.12 7.13
C GLU A 441 9.75 -10.56 6.98
N ASP A 442 9.65 -11.30 8.08
CA ASP A 442 9.15 -12.70 8.14
C ASP A 442 7.70 -12.87 7.65
N HIS A 443 6.96 -11.77 7.53
CA HIS A 443 5.58 -11.74 7.01
C HIS A 443 5.44 -10.83 5.79
N ALA A 444 6.55 -10.51 5.13
CA ALA A 444 6.61 -9.61 3.98
C ALA A 444 5.90 -8.26 4.25
N TYR A 445 5.95 -7.78 5.49
CA TYR A 445 5.27 -6.56 5.97
C TYR A 445 3.74 -6.61 5.89
N ALA A 446 3.13 -7.80 5.91
CA ALA A 446 1.69 -7.94 6.10
C ALA A 446 1.29 -7.66 7.55
N PHE A 447 0.17 -6.96 7.72
CA PHE A 447 -0.45 -6.68 9.02
C PHE A 447 -1.80 -7.40 9.12
N ASP A 448 -2.15 -7.81 10.34
CA ASP A 448 -3.43 -8.44 10.66
C ASP A 448 -3.73 -8.14 12.12
N PHE A 449 -4.60 -7.14 12.33
CA PHE A 449 -4.93 -6.58 13.64
C PHE A 449 -6.05 -7.33 14.37
N ARG A 450 -6.39 -8.54 13.93
CA ARG A 450 -7.19 -9.46 14.74
C ARG A 450 -6.39 -9.87 15.98
N LEU A 451 -7.08 -9.99 17.11
CA LEU A 451 -6.46 -10.43 18.37
C LEU A 451 -6.07 -11.91 18.26
N ALA A 452 -4.83 -12.22 18.62
CA ALA A 452 -4.32 -13.58 18.71
C ALA A 452 -4.79 -14.29 19.99
N ASN A 453 -4.63 -15.61 20.06
CA ASN A 453 -4.91 -16.42 21.26
C ASN A 453 -4.31 -15.77 22.52
N GLN A 454 -5.10 -15.71 23.59
CA GLN A 454 -4.72 -15.13 24.89
C GLN A 454 -4.38 -13.63 24.87
N SER A 455 -4.65 -12.92 23.76
CA SER A 455 -4.44 -11.48 23.70
C SER A 455 -5.29 -10.73 24.71
N VAL A 456 -4.75 -9.61 25.18
CA VAL A 456 -5.51 -8.59 25.91
C VAL A 456 -6.57 -8.00 24.99
N GLY A 457 -7.75 -7.70 25.55
CA GLY A 457 -8.90 -7.17 24.81
C GLY A 457 -9.93 -8.23 24.42
N ILE A 458 -9.55 -9.52 24.43
CA ILE A 458 -10.52 -10.63 24.37
C ILE A 458 -11.43 -10.52 25.59
N SER A 459 -12.74 -10.57 25.34
CA SER A 459 -13.77 -10.51 26.39
C SER A 459 -13.74 -9.24 27.25
N GLY A 460 -13.15 -8.16 26.73
CA GLY A 460 -13.06 -6.88 27.41
C GLY A 460 -14.10 -5.84 27.00
N ALA A 461 -14.95 -6.14 26.01
CA ALA A 461 -15.93 -5.18 25.50
C ALA A 461 -17.19 -5.11 26.36
N ASP A 462 -17.80 -3.92 26.42
CA ASP A 462 -19.10 -3.69 27.03
C ASP A 462 -20.19 -4.39 26.20
N ARG A 463 -20.80 -5.41 26.80
CA ARG A 463 -21.80 -6.27 26.16
C ARG A 463 -23.09 -5.52 25.79
N THR A 464 -23.45 -4.46 26.53
CA THR A 464 -24.65 -3.66 26.24
C THR A 464 -24.47 -2.90 24.93
N ILE A 465 -23.26 -2.35 24.73
CA ILE A 465 -22.89 -1.67 23.49
C ILE A 465 -22.74 -2.69 22.36
N THR A 466 -22.09 -3.82 22.62
CA THR A 466 -21.96 -4.91 21.63
C THR A 466 -23.31 -5.41 21.13
N ALA A 467 -24.37 -5.41 21.95
CA ALA A 467 -25.70 -5.82 21.50
C ALA A 467 -26.27 -4.94 20.38
N LEU A 468 -25.79 -3.70 20.22
CA LEU A 468 -26.15 -2.80 19.11
C LEU A 468 -25.32 -3.08 17.84
N TYR A 469 -24.21 -3.81 17.97
CA TYR A 469 -23.28 -4.15 16.90
C TYR A 469 -22.90 -5.65 16.98
N PRO A 470 -23.87 -6.57 16.80
CA PRO A 470 -23.71 -7.98 17.17
C PRO A 470 -22.72 -8.75 16.30
N THR A 471 -22.37 -8.24 15.12
CA THR A 471 -21.39 -8.84 14.21
C THR A 471 -20.20 -7.92 14.02
N ASP A 472 -19.01 -8.51 13.91
CA ASP A 472 -17.78 -7.78 13.59
C ASP A 472 -17.66 -7.49 12.07
N ARG A 473 -16.53 -6.88 11.68
CA ARG A 473 -16.22 -6.56 10.28
C ARG A 473 -16.26 -7.78 9.34
N HIS A 474 -15.89 -8.95 9.82
CA HIS A 474 -15.86 -10.20 9.07
C HIS A 474 -17.15 -11.02 9.21
N GLY A 475 -18.21 -10.44 9.77
CA GLY A 475 -19.48 -11.13 9.99
C GLY A 475 -19.47 -12.13 11.14
N VAL A 476 -18.45 -12.11 12.01
CA VAL A 476 -18.37 -13.00 13.17
C VAL A 476 -19.28 -12.46 14.28
N ASP A 477 -20.13 -13.32 14.82
CA ASP A 477 -21.03 -13.00 15.93
C ASP A 477 -20.23 -12.78 17.24
N ARG A 478 -20.46 -11.63 17.89
CA ARG A 478 -19.80 -11.20 19.12
C ARG A 478 -20.51 -11.68 20.39
N LEU A 479 -21.79 -12.03 20.30
CA LEU A 479 -22.66 -12.37 21.43
C LEU A 479 -22.65 -13.87 21.77
N ASN A 480 -22.27 -14.72 20.82
CA ASN A 480 -22.17 -16.17 21.01
C ASN A 480 -20.90 -16.62 21.76
N ASN A 481 -19.93 -15.73 21.95
CA ASN A 481 -18.70 -16.05 22.66
C ASN A 481 -18.96 -16.15 24.17
N HIS A 482 -18.82 -17.36 24.75
CA HIS A 482 -19.10 -17.63 26.15
C HIS A 482 -18.21 -16.85 27.14
N THR A 483 -17.02 -16.42 26.71
CA THR A 483 -16.12 -15.63 27.56
C THR A 483 -16.47 -14.14 27.54
N GLY A 484 -17.29 -13.68 26.60
CA GLY A 484 -17.69 -12.29 26.38
C GLY A 484 -17.05 -11.66 25.13
N PRO A 485 -17.58 -10.54 24.62
CA PRO A 485 -17.16 -9.93 23.35
C PRO A 485 -15.79 -9.26 23.42
N SER A 486 -15.11 -9.23 22.27
CA SER A 486 -13.77 -8.67 22.13
C SER A 486 -13.81 -7.16 21.82
N ILE A 487 -12.87 -6.41 22.41
CA ILE A 487 -12.65 -4.99 22.09
C ILE A 487 -12.08 -4.88 20.67
N GLY A 488 -12.47 -3.85 19.91
CA GLY A 488 -11.94 -3.53 18.59
C GLY A 488 -12.81 -4.00 17.42
N ALA A 489 -12.28 -3.83 16.21
CA ALA A 489 -12.99 -4.05 14.94
C ALA A 489 -13.32 -5.52 14.63
N TYR A 490 -12.65 -6.45 15.31
CA TYR A 490 -12.78 -7.88 15.06
C TYR A 490 -13.16 -8.62 16.33
N GLU A 491 -14.02 -9.62 16.18
CA GLU A 491 -14.24 -10.61 17.23
C GLU A 491 -13.12 -11.63 17.20
N TYR A 492 -12.72 -12.08 18.39
CA TYR A 492 -11.73 -13.12 18.51
C TYR A 492 -12.29 -14.47 18.04
N VAL A 493 -11.52 -15.13 17.18
CA VAL A 493 -11.76 -16.51 16.74
C VAL A 493 -10.50 -17.32 17.03
N TYR A 494 -10.63 -18.42 17.79
CA TYR A 494 -9.50 -19.27 18.18
C TYR A 494 -8.65 -19.69 16.96
N GLN A 495 -7.35 -19.45 17.05
CA GLN A 495 -6.41 -19.85 16.01
C GLN A 495 -5.76 -21.19 16.39
N LYS A 496 -5.94 -22.23 15.57
CA LYS A 496 -5.25 -23.51 15.77
C LYS A 496 -3.74 -23.30 15.65
N GLU A 497 -2.99 -23.82 16.61
CA GLU A 497 -1.53 -23.88 16.51
C GLU A 497 -1.17 -24.72 15.29
N LYS A 498 -0.25 -24.23 14.46
CA LYS A 498 0.33 -25.06 13.40
C LYS A 498 1.23 -26.08 14.09
N GLU A 499 0.93 -27.36 13.94
CA GLU A 499 1.88 -28.43 14.27
C GLU A 499 3.15 -28.17 13.44
N ASN A 500 4.27 -27.96 14.13
CA ASN A 500 5.57 -27.66 13.51
C ASN A 500 6.15 -28.87 12.80
#